data_AF-A0A4Q1D9J8-F1
#
_entry.id   AF-A0A4Q1D9J8-F1
#
_cell.length_a   1.000
_cell.length_b   1.000
_cell.length_c   1.000
_cell.angle_alpha   90.00
_cell.angle_beta   90.00
_cell.angle_gamma   90.00
#
_symmetry.space_group_name_H-M   'P 1'
#
loop_
_entity.id
_entity.type
_entity.pdbx_description
1 polymer ?
#
loop_
_entity_poly.entity_id
_entity_poly.type
_entity_poly.pdbx_seq_one_letter_code
_entity_poly.pdbx_strand_id
1 'polypeptide(L)'
;MCNPKIVIGMFMVVFFSIMTSCRGYADTADGNTSIQMNNRYFQFYPDSNIFKYESNIALSRDEEKILPKAFKVKLPKGMISYEIIGSTDFCFFYEKKQVVYIKIDLENKAFVNNESFIYTSKLDEVERLVQSKLVLGENKYDITKVRLIKDRKQLIMKKTGVSILLYNIKPDKLSLFRDYVSGITLLN
;
A
#
# COMPACT_ATOMS: atom_id res chain seq x y z
N MET A 1 -45.33 55.59 -16.13
CA MET A 1 -44.06 55.40 -16.87
C MET A 1 -43.06 54.72 -15.95
N CYS A 2 -42.33 53.74 -16.49
CA CYS A 2 -41.12 53.08 -15.98
C CYS A 2 -41.20 52.15 -14.74
N ASN A 3 -41.27 50.84 -15.06
CA ASN A 3 -40.53 49.77 -14.37
C ASN A 3 -39.08 49.77 -14.92
N PRO A 4 -38.03 49.44 -14.14
CA PRO A 4 -37.51 48.05 -14.11
C PRO A 4 -37.03 47.61 -12.71
N LYS A 5 -37.26 46.35 -12.27
CA LYS A 5 -36.48 45.11 -12.50
C LYS A 5 -35.01 45.14 -12.02
N ILE A 6 -34.64 44.06 -11.30
CA ILE A 6 -33.30 43.52 -10.96
C ILE A 6 -32.73 44.17 -9.68
N VAL A 7 -32.38 43.42 -8.63
CA VAL A 7 -31.21 42.52 -8.58
C VAL A 7 -31.48 41.24 -7.77
N ILE A 8 -31.72 40.15 -8.49
CA ILE A 8 -31.39 38.79 -8.04
C ILE A 8 -29.86 38.74 -8.05
N GLY A 9 -29.21 38.91 -6.90
CA GLY A 9 -27.75 39.00 -6.83
C GLY A 9 -27.19 38.61 -5.48
N MET A 10 -27.80 37.63 -4.82
CA MET A 10 -27.31 37.16 -3.52
C MET A 10 -27.51 35.64 -3.37
N PHE A 11 -27.30 34.88 -4.44
CA PHE A 11 -27.39 33.40 -4.38
C PHE A 11 -26.32 32.66 -5.18
N MET A 12 -25.36 33.35 -5.82
CA MET A 12 -24.44 32.72 -6.78
C MET A 12 -22.97 32.65 -6.36
N VAL A 13 -22.61 33.10 -5.15
CA VAL A 13 -21.22 33.05 -4.66
C VAL A 13 -20.97 31.90 -3.68
N VAL A 14 -22.04 31.26 -3.16
CA VAL A 14 -21.91 30.10 -2.25
C VAL A 14 -21.69 28.78 -3.03
N PHE A 15 -21.95 28.75 -4.34
CA PHE A 15 -21.79 27.55 -5.17
C PHE A 15 -20.38 27.32 -5.73
N PHE A 16 -19.45 28.28 -5.58
CA PHE A 16 -18.08 28.16 -6.09
C PHE A 16 -17.04 27.76 -5.04
N SER A 17 -17.46 27.61 -3.79
CA SER A 17 -16.68 26.92 -2.75
C SER A 17 -16.82 25.40 -2.88
N ILE A 18 -16.82 24.89 -4.12
CA ILE A 18 -16.50 23.48 -4.36
C ILE A 18 -15.01 23.38 -4.06
N MET A 19 -14.73 23.25 -2.76
CA MET A 19 -13.50 22.76 -2.18
C MET A 19 -13.23 21.40 -2.81
N THR A 20 -12.72 21.42 -4.03
CA THR A 20 -12.03 20.31 -4.64
C THR A 20 -10.76 20.16 -3.81
N SER A 21 -10.89 19.49 -2.67
CA SER A 21 -9.74 18.96 -1.97
C SER A 21 -9.13 17.95 -2.93
N CYS A 22 -8.23 18.40 -3.79
CA CYS A 22 -7.37 17.53 -4.56
C CYS A 22 -6.63 16.69 -3.54
N ARG A 23 -7.11 15.46 -3.30
CA ARG A 23 -6.34 14.50 -2.53
C ARG A 23 -5.10 14.23 -3.36
N GLY A 24 -3.97 14.78 -2.91
CA GLY A 24 -2.68 14.50 -3.53
C GLY A 24 -2.41 13.02 -3.47
N TYR A 25 -2.04 12.43 -4.60
CA TYR A 25 -1.49 11.09 -4.64
C TYR A 25 0.00 11.17 -4.33
N ALA A 26 0.53 10.16 -3.64
CA ALA A 26 1.98 10.06 -3.42
C ALA A 26 2.73 9.74 -4.72
N ASP A 27 2.01 9.26 -5.75
CA ASP A 27 2.55 8.85 -7.04
C ASP A 27 2.10 9.75 -8.22
N THR A 28 1.69 11.00 -7.96
CA THR A 28 1.51 12.01 -9.02
C THR A 28 2.87 12.47 -9.51
N ALA A 29 3.31 11.88 -10.61
CA ALA A 29 4.46 12.34 -11.37
C ALA A 29 4.05 12.41 -12.85
N ASP A 30 4.26 13.58 -13.45
CA ASP A 30 4.07 13.77 -14.89
C ASP A 30 5.28 13.17 -15.62
N GLY A 31 5.26 11.85 -15.80
CA GLY A 31 6.31 11.08 -16.46
C GLY A 31 7.11 10.17 -15.52
N ASN A 32 8.28 9.72 -15.98
CA ASN A 32 9.13 8.80 -15.23
C ASN A 32 9.94 9.59 -14.19
N THR A 33 9.55 9.50 -12.92
CA THR A 33 10.32 10.08 -11.82
C THR A 33 10.75 9.00 -10.84
N SER A 34 11.90 9.23 -10.20
CA SER A 34 12.43 8.33 -9.18
C SER A 34 12.70 9.07 -7.88
N ILE A 35 12.29 8.49 -6.77
CA ILE A 35 12.62 8.96 -5.42
C ILE A 35 13.51 7.90 -4.77
N GLN A 36 14.73 8.29 -4.43
CA GLN A 36 15.63 7.47 -3.63
C GLN A 36 15.64 7.99 -2.19
N MET A 37 15.36 7.12 -1.24
CA MET A 37 15.36 7.43 0.19
C MET A 37 16.00 6.24 0.89
N ASN A 38 17.14 6.43 1.56
CA ASN A 38 17.90 5.44 2.35
C ASN A 38 17.32 4.03 2.35
N ASN A 39 17.97 3.11 1.63
CA ASN A 39 17.60 1.69 1.49
C ASN A 39 16.32 1.44 0.67
N ARG A 40 15.79 2.45 -0.03
CA ARG A 40 14.53 2.38 -0.77
C ARG A 40 14.65 3.15 -2.07
N TYR A 41 13.95 2.65 -3.07
CA TYR A 41 13.83 3.28 -4.37
C TYR A 41 12.40 3.12 -4.88
N PHE A 42 11.76 4.25 -5.14
CA PHE A 42 10.48 4.32 -5.84
C PHE A 42 10.71 4.85 -7.24
N GLN A 43 10.09 4.20 -8.21
CA GLN A 43 9.97 4.72 -9.57
C GLN A 43 8.51 4.79 -9.95
N PHE A 44 8.06 5.99 -10.30
CA PHE A 44 6.70 6.26 -10.72
C PHE A 44 6.65 6.30 -12.24
N TYR A 45 5.82 5.46 -12.82
CA TYR A 45 5.48 5.46 -14.23
C TYR A 45 4.04 5.97 -14.41
N PRO A 46 3.60 6.27 -15.65
CA PRO A 46 2.23 6.65 -15.91
C PRO A 46 1.19 5.56 -15.58
N ASP A 47 1.54 4.28 -15.80
CA ASP A 47 0.63 3.13 -15.65
C ASP A 47 0.80 2.37 -14.33
N SER A 48 1.94 2.56 -13.65
CA SER A 48 2.35 1.73 -12.53
C SER A 48 3.42 2.39 -11.66
N ASN A 49 3.68 1.79 -10.50
CA ASN A 49 4.78 2.17 -9.64
C ASN A 49 5.69 0.95 -9.43
N ILE A 50 6.99 1.17 -9.31
CA ILE A 50 7.95 0.15 -8.92
C ILE A 50 8.51 0.56 -7.56
N PHE A 51 8.37 -0.33 -6.58
CA PHE A 51 9.03 -0.20 -5.29
C PHE A 51 10.16 -1.20 -5.19
N LYS A 52 11.32 -0.73 -4.74
CA LYS A 52 12.50 -1.54 -4.45
C LYS A 52 12.98 -1.22 -3.04
N TYR A 53 13.23 -2.28 -2.27
CA TYR A 53 13.75 -2.21 -0.92
C TYR A 53 15.08 -2.96 -0.85
N GLU A 54 16.10 -2.30 -0.31
CA GLU A 54 17.46 -2.83 -0.14
C GLU A 54 18.00 -2.36 1.20
N SER A 55 17.93 -3.17 2.25
CA SER A 55 18.45 -2.79 3.57
C SER A 55 19.80 -3.40 3.86
N ASN A 56 20.74 -2.54 4.22
CA ASN A 56 22.03 -2.94 4.78
C ASN A 56 21.99 -3.00 6.32
N ILE A 57 20.80 -2.83 6.93
CA ILE A 57 20.63 -2.83 8.39
C ILE A 57 20.34 -4.25 8.85
N ALA A 58 21.30 -4.85 9.54
CA ALA A 58 21.09 -6.11 10.24
C ALA A 58 20.17 -5.88 11.45
N LEU A 59 19.12 -6.69 11.54
CA LEU A 59 18.28 -6.78 12.72
C LEU A 59 18.93 -7.74 13.72
N SER A 60 18.98 -7.35 14.99
CA SER A 60 19.47 -8.23 16.06
C SER A 60 18.28 -8.89 16.74
N ARG A 61 18.29 -10.21 16.84
CA ARG A 61 17.38 -10.97 17.70
C ARG A 61 18.25 -11.85 18.58
N ASP A 62 18.27 -11.55 19.87
CA ASP A 62 19.22 -12.13 20.82
C ASP A 62 20.66 -11.92 20.32
N GLU A 63 21.39 -12.98 20.00
CA GLU A 63 22.77 -12.94 19.48
C GLU A 63 22.86 -13.05 17.94
N GLU A 64 21.74 -13.32 17.27
CA GLU A 64 21.71 -13.51 15.82
C GLU A 64 21.48 -12.19 15.09
N LYS A 65 22.30 -11.93 14.06
CA LYS A 65 22.11 -10.84 13.10
C LYS A 65 21.41 -11.37 11.86
N ILE A 66 20.23 -10.85 11.59
CA ILE A 66 19.41 -11.22 10.42
C ILE A 66 19.35 -10.02 9.47
N LEU A 67 19.78 -10.21 8.23
CA LEU A 67 19.58 -9.22 7.19
C LEU A 67 18.21 -9.42 6.52
N PRO A 68 17.34 -8.40 6.53
CA PRO A 68 16.09 -8.44 5.78
C PRO A 68 16.36 -8.65 4.29
N LYS A 69 15.61 -9.56 3.65
CA LYS A 69 15.76 -9.78 2.22
C LYS A 69 15.35 -8.54 1.43
N ALA A 70 16.21 -8.12 0.52
CA ALA A 70 15.89 -7.10 -0.46
C ALA A 70 14.82 -7.61 -1.43
N PHE A 71 13.97 -6.72 -1.93
CA PHE A 71 12.94 -7.10 -2.89
C PHE A 71 12.54 -5.96 -3.82
N LYS A 72 11.91 -6.31 -4.92
CA LYS A 72 11.29 -5.40 -5.89
C LYS A 72 9.87 -5.85 -6.20
N VAL A 73 8.93 -4.91 -6.26
CA VAL A 73 7.52 -5.19 -6.55
C VAL A 73 6.92 -4.12 -7.44
N LYS A 74 6.01 -4.52 -8.35
CA LYS A 74 5.18 -3.61 -9.13
C LYS A 74 3.89 -3.33 -8.36
N LEU A 75 3.47 -2.07 -8.32
CA LEU A 75 2.32 -1.59 -7.57
C LEU A 75 1.39 -0.80 -8.51
N PRO A 76 0.06 -0.90 -8.36
CA PRO A 76 -0.86 -0.11 -9.16
C PRO A 76 -0.72 1.39 -8.87
N LYS A 77 -1.23 2.23 -9.79
CA LYS A 77 -1.32 3.69 -9.58
C LYS A 77 -2.39 4.07 -8.56
N GLY A 78 -2.34 5.33 -8.13
CA GLY A 78 -3.32 5.93 -7.22
C GLY A 78 -2.99 5.66 -5.75
N MET A 79 -1.70 5.54 -5.45
CA MET A 79 -1.22 5.36 -4.09
C MET A 79 -1.35 6.70 -3.35
N ILE A 80 -2.08 6.70 -2.25
CA ILE A 80 -2.26 7.90 -1.41
C ILE A 80 -1.05 8.09 -0.49
N SER A 81 -0.56 6.98 0.07
CA SER A 81 0.54 6.97 1.03
C SER A 81 1.16 5.58 1.09
N TYR A 82 2.34 5.48 1.66
CA TYR A 82 2.94 4.22 2.07
C TYR A 82 3.53 4.36 3.47
N GLU A 83 3.73 3.24 4.14
CA GLU A 83 4.34 3.16 5.46
C GLU A 83 5.26 1.93 5.48
N ILE A 84 6.45 2.09 6.06
CA ILE A 84 7.39 1.00 6.26
C ILE A 84 7.64 0.91 7.76
N ILE A 85 7.42 -0.27 8.32
CA ILE A 85 7.60 -0.53 9.75
C ILE A 85 8.80 -1.46 9.91
N GLY A 86 9.83 -0.94 10.59
CA GLY A 86 11.10 -1.61 10.72
C GLY A 86 11.71 -1.91 9.35
N SER A 87 12.02 -3.18 9.11
CA SER A 87 12.61 -3.66 7.86
C SER A 87 11.86 -4.85 7.25
N THR A 88 10.65 -5.12 7.74
CA THR A 88 9.90 -6.34 7.43
C THR A 88 8.50 -6.05 6.90
N ASP A 89 7.90 -4.92 7.29
CA ASP A 89 6.49 -4.66 7.08
C ASP A 89 6.30 -3.42 6.19
N PHE A 90 5.61 -3.58 5.07
CA PHE A 90 5.43 -2.55 4.05
C PHE A 90 3.95 -2.41 3.72
N CYS A 91 3.36 -1.25 4.00
CA CYS A 91 1.97 -0.93 3.69
C CYS A 91 1.89 0.12 2.58
N PHE A 92 1.08 -0.13 1.55
CA PHE A 92 0.78 0.82 0.49
C PHE A 92 -0.72 1.09 0.48
N PHE A 93 -1.11 2.33 0.76
CA PHE A 93 -2.50 2.75 0.94
C PHE A 93 -3.05 3.39 -0.31
N TYR A 94 -4.26 2.99 -0.69
CA TYR A 94 -4.99 3.47 -1.86
C TYR A 94 -6.36 4.02 -1.45
N GLU A 95 -7.03 4.65 -2.41
CA GLU A 95 -8.38 5.15 -2.21
C GLU A 95 -9.37 4.08 -1.73
N LYS A 96 -10.39 4.56 -1.03
CA LYS A 96 -11.50 3.74 -0.54
C LYS A 96 -11.01 2.61 0.38
N LYS A 97 -9.94 2.89 1.14
CA LYS A 97 -9.37 2.04 2.19
C LYS A 97 -8.78 0.72 1.69
N GLN A 98 -8.35 0.69 0.43
CA GLN A 98 -7.65 -0.45 -0.16
C GLN A 98 -6.18 -0.42 0.27
N VAL A 99 -5.61 -1.57 0.63
CA VAL A 99 -4.22 -1.67 1.09
C VAL A 99 -3.52 -2.86 0.45
N VAL A 100 -2.29 -2.65 0.00
CA VAL A 100 -1.33 -3.73 -0.27
C VAL A 100 -0.40 -3.78 0.92
N TYR A 101 -0.34 -4.90 1.61
CA TYR A 101 0.59 -5.14 2.70
C TYR A 101 1.57 -6.24 2.30
N ILE A 102 2.86 -6.03 2.53
CA ILE A 102 3.92 -6.98 2.24
C ILE A 102 4.71 -7.17 3.53
N LYS A 103 4.88 -8.43 3.93
CA LYS A 103 5.69 -8.84 5.07
C LYS A 103 6.84 -9.72 4.57
N ILE A 104 8.06 -9.35 4.93
CA ILE A 104 9.26 -10.16 4.69
C ILE A 104 9.51 -11.03 5.91
N ASP A 105 9.58 -12.34 5.70
CA ASP A 105 9.87 -13.29 6.76
C ASP A 105 11.37 -13.28 7.06
N LEU A 106 11.71 -13.01 8.32
CA LEU A 106 13.10 -12.97 8.81
C LEU A 106 13.65 -14.34 9.18
N GLU A 107 12.78 -15.34 9.38
CA GLU A 107 13.23 -16.67 9.79
C GLU A 107 13.98 -17.34 8.65
N ASN A 108 15.26 -17.65 8.90
CA ASN A 108 16.15 -18.41 8.03
C ASN A 108 15.75 -19.90 7.96
N LYS A 109 14.45 -20.21 8.06
CA LYS A 109 13.96 -21.54 7.76
C LYS A 109 14.33 -21.79 6.31
N ALA A 110 15.26 -22.73 6.11
CA ALA A 110 15.57 -23.27 4.81
C ALA A 110 14.25 -23.39 4.06
N PHE A 111 14.15 -22.72 2.92
CA PHE A 111 12.94 -22.67 2.13
C PHE A 111 12.75 -24.05 1.51
N VAL A 112 12.32 -25.01 2.33
CA VAL A 112 12.26 -26.43 1.98
C VAL A 112 11.21 -26.64 0.89
N ASN A 113 10.23 -25.74 0.75
CA ASN A 113 9.26 -25.77 -0.33
C ASN A 113 9.18 -24.41 -1.05
N ASN A 114 9.56 -24.36 -2.32
CA ASN A 114 9.35 -23.23 -3.25
C ASN A 114 7.87 -23.06 -3.65
N GLU A 115 6.94 -23.40 -2.76
CA GLU A 115 5.53 -23.43 -3.10
C GLU A 115 4.94 -22.03 -2.92
N SER A 116 4.51 -21.44 -4.03
CA SER A 116 3.75 -20.19 -4.02
C SER A 116 2.28 -20.53 -3.85
N PHE A 117 1.66 -20.04 -2.77
CA PHE A 117 0.25 -20.29 -2.50
C PHE A 117 -0.55 -19.00 -2.59
N ILE A 118 -1.67 -19.08 -3.30
CA ILE A 118 -2.66 -18.00 -3.38
C ILE A 118 -3.96 -18.56 -2.83
N TYR A 119 -4.52 -17.94 -1.81
CA TYR A 119 -5.81 -18.36 -1.27
C TYR A 119 -6.58 -17.18 -0.69
N THR A 120 -7.90 -17.32 -0.74
CA THR A 120 -8.82 -16.43 -0.05
C THR A 120 -8.75 -16.75 1.44
N SER A 121 -8.38 -15.77 2.24
CA SER A 121 -8.08 -15.99 3.65
C SER A 121 -9.32 -15.87 4.51
N LYS A 122 -9.35 -16.64 5.60
CA LYS A 122 -10.35 -16.45 6.66
C LYS A 122 -10.10 -15.13 7.39
N LEU A 123 -11.16 -14.55 7.92
CA LEU A 123 -11.14 -13.28 8.66
C LEU A 123 -10.02 -13.26 9.72
N ASP A 124 -9.95 -14.29 10.55
CA ASP A 124 -8.99 -14.41 11.66
C ASP A 124 -7.53 -14.43 11.20
N GLU A 125 -7.26 -14.86 9.98
CA GLU A 125 -5.90 -14.86 9.44
C GLU A 125 -5.48 -13.48 8.94
N VAL A 126 -6.41 -12.75 8.33
CA VAL A 126 -6.21 -11.35 7.95
C VAL A 126 -5.96 -10.50 9.20
N GLU A 127 -6.77 -10.70 10.25
CA GLU A 127 -6.63 -9.99 11.52
C GLU A 127 -5.28 -10.31 12.18
N ARG A 128 -4.87 -11.58 12.22
CA ARG A 128 -3.55 -11.95 12.77
C ARG A 128 -2.39 -11.28 12.03
N LEU A 129 -2.42 -11.22 10.69
CA LEU A 129 -1.38 -10.52 9.94
C LEU A 129 -1.34 -9.03 10.26
N VAL A 130 -2.50 -8.37 10.29
CA VAL A 130 -2.63 -6.94 10.56
C VAL A 130 -2.24 -6.59 12.00
N GLN A 131 -2.67 -7.39 12.98
CA GLN A 131 -2.40 -7.18 14.41
C GLN A 131 -0.98 -7.55 14.83
N SER A 132 -0.29 -8.42 14.07
CA SER A 132 1.11 -8.80 14.34
C SER A 132 2.14 -7.68 14.09
N LYS A 133 1.67 -6.50 13.70
CA LYS A 133 2.50 -5.35 13.36
C LYS A 133 2.98 -4.63 14.62
N LEU A 134 4.27 -4.30 14.67
CA LEU A 134 4.83 -3.36 15.64
C LEU A 134 4.25 -1.97 15.36
N VAL A 135 3.44 -1.42 16.28
CA VAL A 135 2.85 -0.08 16.12
C VAL A 135 3.90 0.98 16.47
N LEU A 136 4.50 1.59 15.46
CA LEU A 136 5.44 2.71 15.62
C LEU A 136 4.67 4.04 15.62
N GLY A 137 4.06 4.37 16.75
CA GLY A 137 3.45 5.69 17.02
C GLY A 137 2.13 5.99 16.29
N GLU A 138 1.60 7.20 16.50
CA GLU A 138 0.35 7.66 15.89
C GLU A 138 0.57 8.11 14.44
N ASN A 139 0.50 7.17 13.50
CA ASN A 139 0.56 7.48 12.08
C ASN A 139 -0.83 7.78 11.50
N LYS A 140 -0.92 8.77 10.59
CA LYS A 140 -2.17 9.13 9.88
C LYS A 140 -2.72 7.96 9.05
N TYR A 141 -1.81 7.13 8.53
CA TYR A 141 -2.12 5.92 7.77
C TYR A 141 -1.63 4.72 8.56
N ASP A 142 -2.56 3.93 9.08
CA ASP A 142 -2.29 2.74 9.89
C ASP A 142 -3.29 1.66 9.47
N ILE A 143 -2.75 0.52 9.01
CA ILE A 143 -3.56 -0.62 8.55
C ILE A 143 -4.43 -1.20 9.68
N THR A 144 -4.00 -1.12 10.95
CA THR A 144 -4.77 -1.61 12.10
C THR A 144 -6.05 -0.80 12.33
N LYS A 145 -6.07 0.47 11.89
CA LYS A 145 -7.24 1.36 11.94
C LYS A 145 -8.17 1.19 10.73
N VAL A 146 -7.74 0.43 9.71
CA VAL A 146 -8.56 0.20 8.52
C VAL A 146 -9.55 -0.93 8.77
N ARG A 147 -10.80 -0.58 9.06
CA ARG A 147 -11.89 -1.55 9.24
C ARG A 147 -12.18 -2.34 7.96
N LEU A 148 -12.50 -3.62 8.12
CA LEU A 148 -12.99 -4.46 7.03
C LEU A 148 -14.32 -3.99 6.47
N ILE A 149 -14.49 -4.17 5.16
CA ILE A 149 -15.70 -3.77 4.43
C ILE A 149 -16.32 -5.03 3.81
N LYS A 150 -17.61 -5.25 4.09
CA LYS A 150 -18.37 -6.47 3.75
C LYS A 150 -18.28 -6.88 2.27
N ASP A 151 -18.26 -5.92 1.35
CA ASP A 151 -18.28 -6.17 -0.10
C ASP A 151 -16.89 -6.01 -0.77
N ARG A 152 -15.83 -6.11 0.03
CA ARG A 152 -14.45 -6.08 -0.44
C ARG A 152 -13.81 -7.45 -0.39
N LYS A 153 -12.76 -7.62 -1.19
CA LYS A 153 -11.99 -8.85 -1.29
C LYS A 153 -10.69 -8.73 -0.51
N GLN A 154 -10.30 -9.86 0.06
CA GLN A 154 -9.08 -10.06 0.81
C GLN A 154 -8.38 -11.25 0.19
N LEU A 155 -7.09 -11.12 -0.08
CA LEU A 155 -6.30 -12.19 -0.68
C LEU A 155 -4.94 -12.23 0.00
N ILE A 156 -4.55 -13.38 0.52
CA ILE A 156 -3.17 -13.62 0.95
C ILE A 156 -2.47 -14.40 -0.16
N MET A 157 -1.27 -13.95 -0.48
CA MET A 157 -0.33 -14.66 -1.33
C MET A 157 0.93 -14.89 -0.52
N LYS A 158 1.42 -16.12 -0.51
CA LYS A 158 2.71 -16.46 0.10
C LYS A 158 3.65 -16.89 -1.01
N LYS A 159 4.82 -16.27 -1.03
CA LYS A 159 5.97 -16.64 -1.86
C LYS A 159 7.14 -16.85 -0.90
N THR A 160 8.14 -17.64 -1.30
CA THR A 160 9.36 -17.90 -0.54
C THR A 160 9.88 -16.65 0.21
N GLY A 161 9.63 -16.55 1.52
CA GLY A 161 10.12 -15.48 2.40
C GLY A 161 9.33 -14.18 2.35
N VAL A 162 8.17 -14.17 1.71
CA VAL A 162 7.30 -13.00 1.56
C VAL A 162 5.83 -13.39 1.67
N SER A 163 5.11 -12.71 2.57
CA SER A 163 3.65 -12.75 2.63
C SER A 163 3.08 -11.44 2.09
N ILE A 164 2.14 -11.51 1.16
CA ILE A 164 1.42 -10.35 0.61
C ILE A 164 -0.05 -10.48 1.00
N LEU A 165 -0.61 -9.41 1.57
CA LEU A 165 -2.02 -9.26 1.83
C LEU A 165 -2.58 -8.14 0.96
N LEU A 166 -3.53 -8.49 0.11
CA LEU A 166 -4.43 -7.55 -0.53
C LEU A 166 -5.63 -7.35 0.38
N TYR A 167 -5.79 -6.16 0.96
CA TYR A 167 -6.78 -5.88 1.99
C TYR A 167 -7.80 -4.85 1.53
N ASN A 168 -9.09 -5.17 1.73
CA ASN A 168 -10.23 -4.34 1.33
C ASN A 168 -10.27 -3.97 -0.17
N ILE A 169 -9.71 -4.80 -1.05
CA ILE A 169 -9.66 -4.53 -2.49
C ILE A 169 -11.05 -4.58 -3.11
N LYS A 170 -11.37 -3.65 -4.02
CA LYS A 170 -12.65 -3.71 -4.73
C LYS A 170 -12.72 -4.97 -5.60
N PRO A 171 -13.90 -5.60 -5.73
CA PRO A 171 -14.04 -6.78 -6.59
C PRO A 171 -13.54 -6.56 -8.02
N ASP A 172 -13.83 -5.40 -8.63
CA ASP A 172 -13.41 -5.02 -10.00
C ASP A 172 -11.92 -4.72 -10.15
N LYS A 173 -11.19 -4.54 -9.04
CA LYS A 173 -9.76 -4.22 -9.01
C LYS A 173 -8.90 -5.38 -8.53
N LEU A 174 -9.49 -6.48 -8.06
CA LEU A 174 -8.75 -7.58 -7.45
C LEU A 174 -7.72 -8.19 -8.40
N SER A 175 -8.09 -8.49 -9.66
CA SER A 175 -7.15 -9.05 -10.63
C SER A 175 -5.99 -8.09 -10.86
N LEU A 176 -6.28 -6.82 -11.12
CA LEU A 176 -5.24 -5.80 -11.32
C LEU A 176 -4.25 -5.75 -10.16
N PHE A 177 -4.72 -5.65 -8.93
CA PHE A 177 -3.84 -5.60 -7.76
C PHE A 177 -2.99 -6.87 -7.66
N ARG A 178 -3.62 -8.05 -7.77
CA ARG A 178 -2.95 -9.36 -7.72
C ARG A 178 -1.87 -9.48 -8.78
N ASP A 179 -2.16 -9.13 -10.02
CA ASP A 179 -1.25 -9.31 -11.15
C ASP A 179 -0.03 -8.37 -11.04
N TYR A 180 -0.18 -7.21 -10.40
CA TYR A 180 0.94 -6.31 -10.11
C TYR A 180 1.86 -6.86 -9.02
N VAL A 181 1.29 -7.34 -7.91
CA VAL A 181 2.09 -7.77 -6.76
C VAL A 181 2.64 -9.19 -6.90
N SER A 182 2.07 -10.02 -7.77
CA SER A 182 2.55 -11.39 -8.02
C SER A 182 3.97 -11.42 -8.62
N GLY A 183 4.35 -10.35 -9.32
CA GLY A 183 5.69 -10.11 -9.86
C GLY A 183 6.75 -9.76 -8.82
N ILE A 184 6.46 -9.84 -7.52
CA ILE A 184 7.46 -9.60 -6.48
C ILE A 184 8.68 -10.51 -6.67
N THR A 185 9.86 -9.91 -6.63
CA THR A 185 11.14 -10.58 -6.82
C THR A 185 12.03 -10.26 -5.64
N LEU A 186 12.52 -11.31 -4.97
CA LEU A 186 13.58 -11.17 -3.98
C LEU A 186 14.91 -10.90 -4.69
N LEU A 187 15.69 -9.97 -4.15
CA LEU A 187 17.00 -9.62 -4.67
C LEU A 187 18.05 -10.35 -3.83
N ASN A 188 19.07 -10.88 -4.50
CA ASN A 188 20.21 -11.56 -3.88
C ASN A 188 21.35 -10.58 -3.61
#